data_AF-A0A164KK90-F1
#
_entry.id   AF-A0A164KK90-F1
#
_cell.length_a   1.000
_cell.length_b   1.000
_cell.length_c   1.000
_cell.angle_alpha   90.00
_cell.angle_beta   90.00
_cell.angle_gamma   90.00
#
_symmetry.space_group_name_H-M   'P 1'
#
loop_
_entity.id
_entity.type
_entity.pdbx_description
1 polymer ?
#
loop_
_entity_poly.entity_id
_entity_poly.type
_entity_poly.pdbx_seq_one_letter_code
_entity_poly.pdbx_strand_id
1 'polypeptide(L)'
;MRKMSHTHMYENYVKSATVEIPKDKQLKRSSFFNLVSALTHCDAKLHKAVDYITGFFINDNFAVISRLIDAYCDPGEEKRKLLREVDAAHRYLKYGFHGDKDDCIAHRVSFALGGEDAPVDATATYSNCRHLFYIFQFLNEYIIKSTAPQHSALTALDGCLKKVQLFMGHRLRVLNQQTALRQMHTEMERNCLRNGFSNECVLLID
;
A
#
# COMPACT_ATOMS: atom_id res chain seq x y z
N MET A 1 -4.51 -11.15 -11.04
CA MET A 1 -5.08 -12.47 -10.66
C MET A 1 -6.58 -12.40 -10.87
N ARG A 2 -7.19 -13.23 -11.74
CA ARG A 2 -8.65 -13.23 -11.97
C ARG A 2 -9.34 -13.86 -10.76
N LYS A 3 -10.32 -13.18 -10.15
CA LYS A 3 -11.13 -13.75 -9.05
C LYS A 3 -11.89 -14.98 -9.56
N MET A 4 -11.69 -16.12 -8.91
CA MET A 4 -12.48 -17.34 -9.17
C MET A 4 -13.93 -17.10 -8.76
N SER A 5 -14.90 -17.58 -9.55
CA SER A 5 -16.31 -17.43 -9.19
C SER A 5 -16.64 -18.30 -7.97
N HIS A 6 -17.57 -17.85 -7.12
CA HIS A 6 -18.00 -18.61 -5.94
C HIS A 6 -18.53 -20.00 -6.33
N THR A 7 -19.20 -20.10 -7.49
CA THR A 7 -19.65 -21.37 -8.07
C THR A 7 -18.49 -22.34 -8.30
N HIS A 8 -17.39 -21.85 -8.88
CA HIS A 8 -16.21 -22.67 -9.14
C HIS A 8 -15.48 -23.08 -7.86
N MET A 9 -15.45 -22.20 -6.85
CA MET A 9 -14.93 -22.52 -5.51
C MET A 9 -15.75 -23.63 -4.84
N TYR A 10 -17.07 -23.59 -4.96
CA TYR A 10 -17.94 -24.61 -4.38
C TYR A 10 -17.81 -25.96 -5.09
N GLU A 11 -17.68 -25.96 -6.43
CA GLU A 11 -17.44 -27.19 -7.19
C GLU A 11 -16.13 -27.88 -6.77
N ASN A 12 -15.08 -27.10 -6.54
CA ASN A 12 -13.80 -27.63 -6.04
C ASN A 12 -13.93 -28.14 -4.60
N TYR A 13 -14.64 -27.41 -3.72
CA TYR A 13 -14.94 -27.86 -2.36
C TYR A 13 -15.70 -29.19 -2.36
N VAL A 14 -16.74 -29.34 -3.19
CA VAL A 14 -17.52 -30.58 -3.25
C VAL A 14 -16.64 -31.74 -3.73
N LYS A 15 -15.81 -31.52 -4.77
CA LYS A 15 -14.89 -32.54 -5.29
C LYS A 15 -13.87 -33.03 -4.24
N SER A 16 -13.30 -32.12 -3.44
CA SER A 16 -12.37 -32.50 -2.37
C SER A 16 -13.09 -33.10 -1.16
N ALA A 17 -14.23 -32.54 -0.75
CA ALA A 17 -15.00 -33.00 0.41
C ALA A 17 -15.63 -34.38 0.20
N THR A 18 -15.97 -34.78 -1.03
CA THR A 18 -16.49 -36.12 -1.31
C THR A 18 -15.51 -37.26 -1.04
N VAL A 19 -14.21 -36.97 -0.90
CA VAL A 19 -13.19 -37.98 -0.60
C VAL A 19 -13.06 -38.23 0.91
N GLU A 20 -13.34 -37.22 1.75
CA GLU A 20 -12.98 -37.24 3.17
C GLU A 20 -14.16 -36.98 4.13
N ILE A 21 -15.28 -36.42 3.66
CA ILE A 21 -16.38 -35.96 4.51
C ILE A 21 -17.71 -36.60 4.10
N PRO A 22 -18.42 -37.30 5.02
CA PRO A 22 -19.77 -37.80 4.80
C PRO A 22 -20.74 -36.70 4.33
N LYS A 23 -21.61 -37.00 3.36
CA LYS A 23 -22.51 -36.02 2.70
C LYS A 23 -23.39 -35.23 3.66
N ASP A 24 -23.79 -35.83 4.77
CA ASP A 24 -24.61 -35.23 5.83
C ASP A 24 -23.86 -34.14 6.64
N LYS A 25 -22.52 -34.17 6.61
CA LYS A 25 -21.64 -33.19 7.26
C LYS A 25 -21.05 -32.16 6.30
N GLN A 26 -21.31 -32.27 5.00
CA GLN A 26 -20.85 -31.31 4.02
C GLN A 26 -21.64 -29.99 4.10
N LEU A 27 -20.96 -28.88 3.85
CA LEU A 27 -21.59 -27.57 3.79
C LEU A 27 -22.55 -27.50 2.61
N LYS A 28 -23.80 -27.16 2.91
CA LYS A 28 -24.78 -26.83 1.88
C LYS A 28 -24.32 -25.60 1.11
N ARG A 29 -24.66 -25.55 -0.18
CA ARG A 29 -24.25 -24.49 -1.11
C ARG A 29 -24.49 -23.08 -0.58
N SER A 30 -25.65 -22.84 0.05
CA SER A 30 -26.00 -21.54 0.65
C SER A 30 -25.09 -21.20 1.83
N SER A 31 -24.84 -22.13 2.74
CA SER A 31 -23.93 -21.94 3.87
C SER A 31 -22.48 -21.73 3.42
N PHE A 32 -22.04 -22.47 2.41
CA PHE A 32 -20.72 -22.29 1.81
C PHE A 32 -20.60 -20.90 1.16
N PHE A 33 -21.58 -20.47 0.37
CA PHE A 33 -21.58 -19.12 -0.21
C PHE A 33 -21.66 -18.04 0.86
N ASN A 34 -22.39 -18.23 1.95
CA ASN A 34 -22.42 -17.29 3.06
C ASN A 34 -21.06 -17.20 3.76
N LEU A 35 -20.37 -18.33 3.97
CA LEU A 35 -19.02 -18.36 4.54
C LEU A 35 -18.01 -17.70 3.60
N VAL A 36 -18.01 -18.07 2.31
CA VAL A 36 -17.14 -17.44 1.31
C VAL A 36 -17.45 -15.95 1.21
N SER A 37 -18.72 -15.56 1.19
CA SER A 37 -19.12 -14.15 1.16
C SER A 37 -18.69 -13.42 2.43
N ALA A 38 -18.77 -14.03 3.61
CA ALA A 38 -18.30 -13.41 4.86
C ALA A 38 -16.78 -13.27 4.87
N LEU A 39 -16.05 -14.30 4.45
CA LEU A 39 -14.59 -14.32 4.34
C LEU A 39 -14.07 -13.38 3.24
N THR A 40 -14.85 -13.14 2.19
CA THR A 40 -14.50 -12.25 1.07
C THR A 40 -15.12 -10.84 1.16
N HIS A 41 -16.13 -10.60 2.00
CA HIS A 41 -16.66 -9.24 2.24
C HIS A 41 -15.71 -8.38 3.07
N CYS A 42 -14.80 -9.00 3.84
CA CYS A 42 -13.66 -8.30 4.42
C CYS A 42 -12.89 -7.51 3.35
N ASP A 43 -12.85 -8.01 2.11
CA ASP A 43 -12.15 -7.41 0.96
C ASP A 43 -12.85 -6.13 0.45
N ALA A 44 -14.19 -6.04 0.48
CA ALA A 44 -14.92 -4.88 -0.06
C ALA A 44 -14.89 -3.64 0.84
N LYS A 45 -14.94 -3.84 2.16
CA LYS A 45 -14.70 -2.75 3.14
C LYS A 45 -13.23 -2.34 3.15
N LEU A 46 -12.30 -3.30 3.06
CA LEU A 46 -10.87 -3.01 2.89
C LEU A 46 -10.64 -2.17 1.63
N HIS A 47 -11.22 -2.55 0.49
CA HIS A 47 -11.07 -1.81 -0.76
C HIS A 47 -11.55 -0.35 -0.64
N LYS A 48 -12.71 -0.10 -0.01
CA LYS A 48 -13.18 1.27 0.24
C LYS A 48 -12.28 2.06 1.19
N ALA A 49 -11.78 1.43 2.25
CA ALA A 49 -10.87 2.06 3.19
C ALA A 49 -9.49 2.35 2.54
N VAL A 50 -8.97 1.42 1.74
CA VAL A 50 -7.74 1.54 0.95
C VAL A 50 -7.86 2.64 -0.11
N ASP A 51 -9.02 2.76 -0.76
CA ASP A 51 -9.31 3.84 -1.71
C ASP A 51 -9.39 5.21 -1.01
N TYR A 52 -9.94 5.27 0.21
CA TYR A 52 -9.96 6.50 1.01
C TYR A 52 -8.56 6.92 1.47
N ILE A 53 -7.77 5.97 1.98
CA ILE A 53 -6.37 6.22 2.40
C ILE A 53 -5.55 6.70 1.20
N THR A 54 -5.70 6.06 0.03
CA THR A 54 -5.01 6.48 -1.20
C THR A 54 -5.51 7.84 -1.69
N GLY A 55 -6.81 8.12 -1.58
CA GLY A 55 -7.39 9.42 -1.88
C GLY A 55 -6.77 10.54 -1.06
N PHE A 56 -6.85 10.42 0.26
CA PHE A 56 -6.42 11.44 1.20
C PHE A 56 -4.89 11.63 1.29
N PHE A 57 -4.14 10.53 1.30
CA PHE A 57 -2.69 10.59 1.47
C PHE A 57 -1.94 10.76 0.15
N ILE A 58 -2.50 10.35 -0.98
CA ILE A 58 -1.81 10.41 -2.28
C ILE A 58 -2.51 11.37 -3.23
N ASN A 59 -3.75 11.09 -3.65
CA ASN A 59 -4.37 11.85 -4.75
C ASN A 59 -4.51 13.34 -4.44
N ASP A 60 -5.00 13.67 -3.25
CA ASP A 60 -5.22 15.07 -2.85
C ASP A 60 -3.89 15.83 -2.71
N ASN A 61 -2.85 15.19 -2.16
CA ASN A 61 -1.55 15.83 -1.97
C ASN A 61 -0.82 16.04 -3.29
N PHE A 62 -0.88 15.08 -4.22
CA PHE A 62 -0.30 15.26 -5.54
C PHE A 62 -1.03 16.33 -6.36
N ALA A 63 -2.35 16.50 -6.17
CA ALA A 63 -3.07 17.63 -6.73
C ALA A 63 -2.61 18.98 -6.16
N VAL A 64 -2.32 19.05 -4.85
CA VAL A 64 -1.72 20.24 -4.23
C VAL A 64 -0.32 20.53 -4.79
N ILE A 65 0.53 19.50 -4.90
CA ILE A 65 1.88 19.63 -5.47
C ILE A 65 1.82 20.17 -6.91
N SER A 66 0.93 19.64 -7.76
CA SER A 66 0.75 20.16 -9.13
C SER A 66 0.34 21.64 -9.14
N ARG A 67 -0.58 22.06 -8.25
CA ARG A 67 -0.96 23.48 -8.13
C ARG A 67 0.19 24.37 -7.68
N LEU A 68 1.04 23.88 -6.77
CA LEU A 68 2.23 24.61 -6.32
C LEU A 68 3.24 24.75 -7.47
N ILE A 69 3.45 23.70 -8.26
CA ILE A 69 4.28 23.78 -9.47
C ILE A 69 3.70 24.78 -10.47
N ASP A 70 2.37 24.79 -10.63
CA ASP A 70 1.72 25.73 -11.53
C ASP A 70 1.86 27.19 -11.09
N ALA A 71 1.87 27.44 -9.78
CA ALA A 71 1.96 28.77 -9.20
C ALA A 71 3.40 29.31 -9.11
N TYR A 72 4.40 28.45 -8.90
CA TYR A 72 5.76 28.87 -8.55
C TYR A 72 6.83 28.50 -9.58
N CYS A 73 6.53 27.66 -10.57
CA CYS A 73 7.48 27.32 -11.62
C CYS A 73 7.11 28.02 -12.94
N ASP A 74 8.11 28.65 -13.56
CA ASP A 74 7.95 29.30 -14.86
C ASP A 74 7.56 28.28 -15.95
N PRO A 75 6.71 28.67 -16.90
CA PRO A 75 6.33 27.81 -18.02
C PRO A 75 7.57 27.49 -18.88
N GLY A 76 7.90 26.21 -19.00
CA GLY A 76 9.09 25.77 -19.72
C GLY A 76 9.31 24.25 -19.72
N GLU A 77 10.45 23.82 -20.23
CA GLU A 77 10.85 22.41 -20.22
C GLU A 77 11.04 21.89 -18.78
N GLU A 78 11.60 22.70 -17.88
CA GLU A 78 11.82 22.30 -16.48
C GLU A 78 10.51 22.02 -15.75
N LYS A 79 9.51 22.90 -15.88
CA LYS A 79 8.16 22.68 -15.33
C LYS A 79 7.53 21.40 -15.88
N ARG A 80 7.63 21.16 -17.21
CA ARG A 80 7.12 19.93 -17.84
C ARG A 80 7.83 18.69 -17.33
N LYS A 81 9.15 18.75 -17.16
CA LYS A 81 9.93 17.66 -16.56
C LYS A 81 9.47 17.39 -15.13
N LEU A 82 9.36 18.42 -14.29
CA LEU A 82 8.93 18.29 -12.90
C LEU A 82 7.53 17.68 -12.78
N LEU A 83 6.58 18.09 -13.62
CA LEU A 83 5.24 17.49 -13.65
C LEU A 83 5.27 16.00 -14.03
N ARG A 84 6.16 15.58 -14.95
CA ARG A 84 6.36 14.16 -15.28
C ARG A 84 6.95 13.39 -14.10
N GLU A 85 7.90 13.99 -13.38
CA GLU A 85 8.49 13.36 -12.19
C GLU A 85 7.45 13.21 -11.07
N VAL A 86 6.57 14.20 -10.89
CA VAL A 86 5.45 14.12 -9.95
C VAL A 86 4.47 13.01 -10.33
N ASP A 87 4.12 12.87 -11.61
CA ASP A 87 3.26 11.77 -12.07
C ASP A 87 3.95 10.40 -11.90
N ALA A 88 5.26 10.31 -12.15
CA ALA A 88 6.04 9.11 -11.88
C ALA A 88 6.03 8.74 -10.38
N ALA A 89 6.26 9.72 -9.51
CA ALA A 89 6.20 9.57 -8.05
C ALA A 89 4.80 9.17 -7.56
N HIS A 90 3.74 9.74 -8.14
CA HIS A 90 2.35 9.38 -7.84
C HIS A 90 2.08 7.91 -8.16
N ARG A 91 2.43 7.49 -9.37
CA ARG A 91 2.28 6.10 -9.82
C ARG A 91 3.12 5.14 -8.99
N TYR A 92 4.34 5.55 -8.65
CA TYR A 92 5.24 4.79 -7.79
C TYR A 92 4.62 4.52 -6.42
N LEU A 93 4.03 5.55 -5.79
CA LEU A 93 3.35 5.39 -4.50
C LEU A 93 2.07 4.56 -4.63
N LYS A 94 1.28 4.75 -5.69
CA LYS A 94 0.00 4.07 -5.90
C LYS A 94 0.14 2.57 -6.20
N TYR A 95 1.01 2.19 -7.14
CA TYR A 95 1.13 0.81 -7.60
C TYR A 95 2.28 0.05 -6.95
N GLY A 96 3.25 0.79 -6.41
CA GLY A 96 4.15 0.30 -5.39
C GLY A 96 5.49 -0.27 -5.83
N PHE A 97 6.35 -0.37 -4.81
CA PHE A 97 7.62 -1.10 -4.74
C PHE A 97 7.53 -2.51 -5.35
N HIS A 98 7.69 -2.62 -6.65
CA HIS A 98 8.00 -3.89 -7.28
C HIS A 98 9.52 -4.00 -7.35
N GLY A 99 10.14 -4.71 -6.41
CA GLY A 99 11.48 -5.27 -6.61
C GLY A 99 12.66 -4.66 -5.87
N ASP A 100 12.50 -3.67 -4.99
CA ASP A 100 13.67 -3.14 -4.27
C ASP A 100 14.06 -4.07 -3.10
N LYS A 101 15.06 -4.92 -3.37
CA LYS A 101 15.89 -5.60 -2.36
C LYS A 101 16.92 -4.66 -1.72
N ASP A 102 16.77 -3.35 -1.95
CA ASP A 102 17.72 -2.35 -1.49
C ASP A 102 17.50 -2.04 -0.01
N ASP A 103 18.61 -1.96 0.72
CA ASP A 103 18.68 -1.59 2.14
C ASP A 103 18.44 -0.08 2.34
N CYS A 104 17.31 0.41 1.83
CA CYS A 104 16.88 1.79 2.00
C CYS A 104 16.20 1.96 3.35
N ILE A 105 16.57 3.02 4.09
CA ILE A 105 15.91 3.40 5.33
C ILE A 105 14.39 3.53 5.17
N ALA A 106 13.93 4.04 4.03
CA ALA A 106 12.50 4.18 3.72
C ALA A 106 11.75 2.83 3.58
N HIS A 107 12.48 1.72 3.46
CA HIS A 107 11.95 0.35 3.41
C HIS A 107 12.09 -0.39 4.74
N ARG A 108 12.72 0.23 5.77
CA ARG A 108 12.93 -0.39 7.08
C ARG A 108 11.74 -0.20 7.99
N VAL A 109 11.48 -1.19 8.85
CA VAL A 109 10.41 -1.15 9.86
C VAL A 109 10.53 0.08 10.77
N SER A 110 11.76 0.51 11.07
CA SER A 110 12.01 1.73 11.85
C SER A 110 11.42 2.98 11.21
N PHE A 111 11.41 3.08 9.89
CA PHE A 111 10.76 4.18 9.17
C PHE A 111 9.23 4.06 9.26
N ALA A 112 8.66 2.86 9.15
CA ALA A 112 7.21 2.65 9.30
C ALA A 112 6.67 2.83 10.73
N LEU A 113 7.53 2.76 11.74
CA LEU A 113 7.18 2.90 13.15
C LEU A 113 7.65 4.21 13.78
N GLY A 114 8.56 4.95 13.14
CA GLY A 114 9.24 6.11 13.73
C GLY A 114 8.40 7.38 13.88
N GLY A 115 7.14 7.40 13.40
CA GLY A 115 6.27 8.57 13.53
C GLY A 115 6.83 9.82 12.83
N GLU A 116 6.48 11.00 13.34
CA GLU A 116 6.94 12.29 12.79
C GLU A 116 8.44 12.56 13.02
N ASP A 117 9.07 11.85 13.96
CA ASP A 117 10.46 12.06 14.38
C ASP A 117 11.46 11.19 13.62
N ALA A 118 11.01 10.36 12.68
CA ALA A 118 11.91 9.55 11.86
C ALA A 118 12.73 10.48 10.94
N PRO A 119 14.07 10.59 11.10
CA PRO A 119 14.87 11.48 10.27
C PRO A 119 14.82 10.99 8.81
N VAL A 120 14.18 11.79 7.95
CA VAL A 120 14.19 11.56 6.50
C VAL A 120 15.37 12.31 5.92
N ASP A 121 16.54 11.71 6.08
CA ASP A 121 17.71 12.18 5.33
C ASP A 121 17.59 11.65 3.89
N ALA A 122 17.26 12.54 2.95
CA ALA A 122 17.19 12.22 1.53
C ALA A 122 18.52 11.62 1.02
N THR A 123 19.65 11.91 1.66
CA THR A 123 20.97 11.33 1.32
C THR A 123 21.15 9.90 1.83
N ALA A 124 20.37 9.49 2.84
CA ALA A 124 20.31 8.12 3.35
C ALA A 124 19.26 7.24 2.64
N THR A 125 18.56 7.79 1.65
CA THR A 125 17.60 7.06 0.81
C THR A 125 18.22 6.68 -0.55
N TYR A 126 17.90 5.48 -1.03
CA TYR A 126 18.40 4.96 -2.31
C TYR A 126 17.31 5.03 -3.39
N SER A 127 17.73 4.89 -4.65
CA SER A 127 16.87 4.65 -5.81
C SER A 127 15.67 5.62 -5.95
N ASN A 128 14.48 5.08 -6.19
CA ASN A 128 13.23 5.79 -6.43
C ASN A 128 12.71 6.53 -5.18
N CYS A 129 13.09 6.09 -3.98
CA CYS A 129 12.76 6.79 -2.73
C CYS A 129 13.46 8.15 -2.65
N ARG A 130 14.74 8.21 -3.03
CA ARG A 130 15.47 9.48 -3.10
C ARG A 130 14.83 10.46 -4.07
N HIS A 131 14.39 9.93 -5.22
CA HIS A 131 13.75 10.73 -6.27
C HIS A 131 12.44 11.36 -5.79
N LEU A 132 11.63 10.62 -5.04
CA LEU A 132 10.42 11.15 -4.41
C LEU A 132 10.72 12.32 -3.48
N PHE A 133 11.70 12.20 -2.59
CA PHE A 133 12.05 13.27 -1.65
C PHE A 133 12.73 14.47 -2.33
N TYR A 134 13.45 14.23 -3.42
CA TYR A 134 14.06 15.29 -4.22
C TYR A 134 13.02 16.26 -4.80
N ILE A 135 11.85 15.78 -5.23
CA ILE A 135 10.75 16.63 -5.74
C ILE A 135 10.33 17.66 -4.68
N PHE A 136 10.21 17.25 -3.41
CA PHE A 136 9.84 18.13 -2.32
C PHE A 136 10.93 19.16 -2.00
N GLN A 137 12.20 18.75 -1.98
CA GLN A 137 13.33 19.67 -1.81
C GLN A 137 13.39 20.71 -2.94
N PHE A 138 13.27 20.25 -4.18
CA PHE A 138 13.32 21.10 -5.36
C PHE A 138 12.20 22.15 -5.36
N LEU A 139 10.97 21.73 -5.04
CA LEU A 139 9.84 22.65 -5.01
C LEU A 139 9.94 23.65 -3.83
N ASN A 140 10.47 23.21 -2.69
CA ASN A 140 10.74 24.08 -1.55
C ASN A 140 11.71 25.21 -1.94
N GLU A 141 12.82 24.87 -2.61
CA GLU A 141 13.75 25.87 -3.12
C GLU A 141 13.11 26.86 -4.10
N TYR A 142 12.25 26.38 -5.00
CA TYR A 142 11.54 27.24 -5.96
C TYR A 142 10.59 28.22 -5.26
N ILE A 143 9.85 27.77 -4.25
CA ILE A 143 8.95 28.63 -3.48
C ILE A 143 9.76 29.70 -2.73
N ILE A 144 10.88 29.32 -2.08
CA ILE A 144 11.76 30.25 -1.35
C ILE A 144 12.39 31.29 -2.29
N LYS A 145 12.83 30.87 -3.48
CA LYS A 145 13.48 31.73 -4.48
C LYS A 145 12.48 32.58 -5.28
N SER A 146 11.18 32.35 -5.15
CA SER A 146 10.15 33.13 -5.84
C SER A 146 10.14 34.59 -5.40
N THR A 147 9.62 35.46 -6.26
CA THR A 147 9.52 36.91 -5.99
C THR A 147 8.56 37.25 -4.85
N ALA A 148 7.64 36.35 -4.51
CA ALA A 148 6.67 36.49 -3.42
C ALA A 148 6.51 35.15 -2.68
N PRO A 149 7.49 34.74 -1.85
CA PRO A 149 7.44 33.48 -1.13
C PRO A 149 6.27 33.49 -0.15
N GLN A 150 5.36 32.52 -0.27
CA GLN A 150 4.23 32.40 0.65
C GLN A 150 4.52 31.33 1.69
N HIS A 151 4.47 31.71 2.95
CA HIS A 151 4.62 30.77 4.06
C HIS A 151 3.59 29.65 4.01
N SER A 152 2.35 29.97 3.61
CA SER A 152 1.27 29.00 3.41
C SER A 152 1.61 27.92 2.37
N ALA A 153 2.33 28.26 1.30
CA ALA A 153 2.75 27.31 0.27
C ALA A 153 3.81 26.34 0.81
N LEU A 154 4.75 26.84 1.61
CA LEU A 154 5.75 26.01 2.29
C LEU A 154 5.09 25.08 3.32
N THR A 155 4.14 25.57 4.11
CA THR A 155 3.37 24.75 5.06
C THR A 155 2.56 23.67 4.33
N ALA A 156 1.93 24.01 3.20
CA ALA A 156 1.18 23.05 2.40
C ALA A 156 2.10 21.95 1.83
N LEU A 157 3.30 22.33 1.36
CA LEU A 157 4.29 21.40 0.85
C LEU A 157 4.82 20.45 1.94
N ASP A 158 5.12 20.96 3.12
CA ASP A 158 5.52 20.16 4.29
C ASP A 158 4.40 19.17 4.70
N GLY A 159 3.15 19.64 4.71
CA GLY A 159 2.00 18.77 4.97
C GLY A 159 1.85 17.64 3.93
N CYS A 160 2.13 17.93 2.65
CA CYS A 160 2.14 16.91 1.61
C CYS A 160 3.27 15.89 1.82
N LEU A 161 4.47 16.35 2.18
CA LEU A 161 5.63 15.49 2.46
C LEU A 161 5.34 14.53 3.61
N LYS A 162 4.83 15.05 4.74
CA LYS A 162 4.46 14.25 5.91
C LYS A 162 3.43 13.17 5.57
N LYS A 163 2.39 13.52 4.80
CA LYS A 163 1.37 12.55 4.37
C LYS A 163 1.94 11.47 3.44
N VAL A 164 2.85 11.83 2.54
CA VAL A 164 3.54 10.86 1.69
C VAL A 164 4.39 9.89 2.53
N GLN A 165 5.13 10.39 3.52
CA GLN A 165 5.91 9.56 4.46
C GLN A 165 5.01 8.61 5.26
N LEU A 166 3.90 9.12 5.80
CA LEU A 166 2.90 8.31 6.50
C LEU A 166 2.33 7.20 5.61
N PHE A 167 2.03 7.51 4.35
CA PHE A 167 1.53 6.51 3.40
C PHE A 167 2.58 5.45 3.07
N MET A 168 3.85 5.84 2.90
CA MET A 168 4.94 4.89 2.72
C MET A 168 5.08 3.96 3.93
N GLY A 169 5.03 4.50 5.14
CA GLY A 169 5.05 3.72 6.38
C GLY A 169 3.85 2.77 6.50
N HIS A 170 2.65 3.25 6.17
CA HIS A 170 1.43 2.43 6.11
C HIS A 170 1.60 1.25 5.14
N ARG A 171 2.08 1.52 3.93
CA ARG A 171 2.28 0.47 2.91
C ARG A 171 3.32 -0.56 3.35
N LEU A 172 4.41 -0.13 3.96
CA LEU A 172 5.43 -1.05 4.48
C LEU A 172 4.85 -1.93 5.60
N ARG A 173 4.03 -1.36 6.50
CA ARG A 173 3.32 -2.13 7.53
C ARG A 173 2.41 -3.20 6.93
N VAL A 174 1.61 -2.83 5.93
CA VAL A 174 0.72 -3.77 5.23
C VAL A 174 1.52 -4.89 4.56
N LEU A 175 2.64 -4.57 3.90
CA LEU A 175 3.51 -5.57 3.28
C LEU A 175 4.10 -6.54 4.31
N ASN A 176 4.57 -6.05 5.46
CA ASN A 176 5.11 -6.89 6.52
C ASN A 176 4.04 -7.78 7.14
N GLN A 177 2.84 -7.25 7.40
CA GLN A 177 1.70 -8.03 7.87
C GLN A 177 1.31 -9.12 6.87
N GLN A 178 1.19 -8.79 5.58
CA GLN A 178 0.89 -9.77 4.54
C GLN A 178 1.99 -10.85 4.43
N THR A 179 3.25 -10.48 4.61
CA THR A 179 4.37 -11.43 4.59
C THR A 179 4.31 -12.39 5.76
N ALA A 180 4.08 -11.89 6.98
CA ALA A 180 3.90 -12.72 8.16
C ALA A 180 2.69 -13.66 8.04
N LEU A 181 1.57 -13.16 7.51
CA LEU A 181 0.38 -13.97 7.23
C LEU A 181 0.65 -15.07 6.20
N ARG A 182 1.40 -14.77 5.13
CA ARG A 182 1.81 -15.80 4.15
C ARG A 182 2.72 -16.85 4.76
N GLN A 183 3.66 -16.45 5.63
CA GLN A 183 4.54 -17.39 6.32
C GLN A 183 3.75 -18.33 7.22
N MET A 184 2.86 -17.78 8.06
CA MET A 184 1.94 -18.56 8.90
C MET A 184 1.09 -19.52 8.05
N HIS A 185 0.49 -19.04 6.97
CA HIS A 185 -0.31 -19.89 6.08
C HIS A 185 0.52 -21.02 5.45
N THR A 186 1.73 -20.73 4.98
CA THR A 186 2.63 -21.73 4.37
C THR A 186 3.06 -22.79 5.39
N GLU A 187 3.26 -22.39 6.65
CA GLU A 187 3.61 -23.31 7.73
C GLU A 187 2.42 -24.19 8.12
N MET A 188 1.22 -23.60 8.25
CA MET A 188 -0.01 -24.37 8.49
C MET A 188 -0.29 -25.37 7.36
N GLU A 189 -0.13 -24.96 6.10
CA GLU A 189 -0.27 -25.86 4.95
C GLU A 189 0.73 -27.02 5.01
N ARG A 190 2.00 -26.74 5.32
CA ARG A 190 3.01 -27.79 5.53
C ARG A 190 2.63 -28.73 6.68
N ASN A 191 2.10 -28.21 7.79
CA ASN A 191 1.68 -29.02 8.93
C ASN A 191 0.46 -29.91 8.59
N CYS A 192 -0.53 -29.39 7.88
CA CYS A 192 -1.66 -30.17 7.37
C CYS A 192 -1.20 -31.29 6.43
N LEU A 193 -0.33 -30.98 5.48
CA LEU A 193 0.20 -31.98 4.53
C LEU A 193 1.02 -33.07 5.22
N ARG A 194 1.77 -32.72 6.28
CA ARG A 194 2.61 -33.68 7.01
C ARG A 194 1.83 -34.55 7.99
N ASN A 195 0.89 -33.95 8.72
CA ASN A 195 0.25 -34.60 9.87
C ASN A 195 -1.22 -35.01 9.60
N GLY A 196 -1.80 -34.60 8.47
CA GLY A 196 -3.21 -34.79 8.14
C GLY A 196 -4.17 -33.80 8.83
N PHE A 197 -3.64 -32.91 9.68
CA PHE A 197 -4.40 -31.87 10.40
C PHE A 197 -3.46 -30.73 10.86
N SER A 198 -4.06 -29.58 11.21
CA SER A 198 -3.38 -28.49 11.94
C SER A 198 -4.15 -28.16 13.21
N ASN A 199 -3.43 -27.95 14.31
CA ASN A 199 -3.99 -27.50 15.59
C ASN A 199 -4.02 -25.97 15.71
N GLU A 200 -3.58 -25.25 14.68
CA GLU A 200 -3.43 -23.81 14.67
C GLU A 200 -4.50 -23.17 13.78
N CYS A 201 -5.01 -22.02 14.20
CA CYS A 201 -5.97 -21.21 13.46
C CYS A 201 -5.49 -19.76 13.48
N VAL A 202 -5.39 -19.12 12.30
CA VAL A 202 -5.06 -17.70 12.20
C VAL A 202 -6.37 -16.90 12.27
N LEU A 203 -6.53 -16.16 13.35
CA LEU A 203 -7.62 -15.21 13.52
C LEU A 203 -7.14 -13.81 13.10
N LEU A 204 -7.76 -13.24 12.07
CA LEU A 204 -7.56 -11.85 11.69
C LEU A 204 -8.57 -11.00 12.48
N ILE A 205 -8.08 -10.17 13.39
CA ILE A 205 -8.88 -9.20 14.14
C ILE A 205 -8.60 -7.83 13.53
N ASP A 206 -9.65 -7.18 13.04
CA ASP A 206 -9.67 -5.79 12.57
C ASP A 206 -10.27 -4.90 13.67
#